data_AF-A0A370TTP7-F1
#
_entry.id   AF-A0A370TTP7-F1
#
_cell.length_a   1.000
_cell.length_b   1.000
_cell.length_c   1.000
_cell.angle_alpha   90.00
_cell.angle_beta   90.00
_cell.angle_gamma   90.00
#
_symmetry.space_group_name_H-M   'P 1'
#
loop_
_entity.id
_entity.type
_entity.pdbx_description
1 polymer ?
#
loop_
_entity_poly.entity_id
_entity_poly.type
_entity_poly.pdbx_seq_one_letter_code
_entity_poly.pdbx_strand_id
1 'polypeptide(L)'
;MSYLRAPLRTSWRLAESRPFISPRGGASWSRARRISTDSFKTATKHASNNRLLYALVLSTSVSLGTFLYSGRQDSVRMNWGPAAKAGGDSVTTQQTIPFIPARPGPTTDPNGDIYETLDDECLDVAKLPRERAIMTSAPLVPPPITRDYPVLLEVPLTTTTKEMQLTGQYKYEQWTFNDIVPGPFIRARVGDVVELALTNEDHTGNPHNIDCHAFTGPGGGAAVTTAEEDQTKTGRFKLLCPGLYLYHCAAGPVPVHIANGMYGLIYVQPAEGDLPPVDREYYVMQSEFYHEPPEVLEDGRRSTTVEFSYPNGLREEPNLVVFNGSESAMTRDRPLKANVGETVRVFFGNAGPNLTSAFHVIGSNFKNVYRDGDVLSPPGRFIQTVGVPPGAATIVDMKMVVPGTYAFVDHAIFRMDKGAVGFLNVSGKAKADIFESSEHPNPCVGCKLHP
;
A
#
# COMPACT_ATOMS: atom_id res chain seq x y z
N MET A 1 23.77 -47.54 12.00
CA MET A 1 22.82 -48.13 11.03
C MET A 1 22.13 -46.96 10.35
N SER A 2 22.77 -46.24 9.44
CA SER A 2 23.13 -46.62 8.06
C SER A 2 21.90 -46.95 7.22
N TYR A 3 21.44 -46.02 6.38
CA TYR A 3 21.18 -46.29 4.96
C TYR A 3 21.35 -45.00 4.13
N LEU A 4 22.17 -45.14 3.10
CA LEU A 4 22.64 -44.13 2.14
C LEU A 4 21.88 -44.30 0.82
N ARG A 5 21.52 -43.15 0.21
CA ARG A 5 21.55 -42.76 -1.22
C ARG A 5 21.12 -43.73 -2.33
N ALA A 6 20.28 -43.22 -3.24
CA ALA A 6 20.57 -43.16 -4.69
C ALA A 6 19.80 -42.03 -5.41
N PRO A 7 20.37 -41.40 -6.46
CA PRO A 7 19.80 -40.23 -7.16
C PRO A 7 19.13 -40.57 -8.51
N LEU A 8 18.20 -39.74 -8.97
CA LEU A 8 17.65 -39.79 -10.34
C LEU A 8 18.29 -38.73 -11.24
N ARG A 9 18.61 -39.17 -12.46
CA ARG A 9 19.41 -38.50 -13.50
C ARG A 9 18.60 -37.43 -14.24
N THR A 10 19.20 -36.26 -14.43
CA THR A 10 18.84 -35.29 -15.48
C THR A 10 19.60 -35.61 -16.77
N SER A 11 18.88 -35.68 -17.90
CA SER A 11 19.49 -35.72 -19.24
C SER A 11 19.01 -34.52 -20.05
N TRP A 12 19.95 -33.63 -20.34
CA TRP A 12 19.82 -32.55 -21.32
C TRP A 12 19.93 -33.12 -22.74
N ARG A 13 19.04 -32.73 -23.65
CA ARG A 13 19.26 -32.83 -25.10
C ARG A 13 19.08 -31.46 -25.73
N LEU A 14 20.20 -30.93 -26.22
CA LEU A 14 20.27 -29.89 -27.23
C LEU A 14 19.71 -30.43 -28.56
N ALA A 15 18.87 -29.65 -29.23
CA ALA A 15 18.48 -29.89 -30.61
C ALA A 15 19.01 -28.76 -31.49
N GLU A 16 19.74 -29.16 -32.52
CA GLU A 16 20.45 -28.33 -33.49
C GLU A 16 19.52 -27.73 -34.55
N SER A 17 19.88 -26.54 -35.00
CA SER A 17 19.36 -25.80 -36.15
C SER A 17 19.85 -26.36 -37.49
N ARG A 18 19.02 -26.33 -38.56
CA ARG A 18 19.41 -26.24 -39.99
C ARG A 18 18.17 -26.06 -40.93
N PRO A 19 18.32 -25.68 -42.22
CA PRO A 19 17.77 -24.41 -42.73
C PRO A 19 16.77 -24.50 -43.91
N PHE A 20 16.14 -23.34 -44.18
CA PHE A 20 15.56 -22.79 -45.43
C PHE A 20 15.40 -23.66 -46.70
N ILE A 21 14.20 -23.60 -47.32
CA ILE A 21 13.93 -23.48 -48.79
C ILE A 21 12.48 -22.98 -49.00
N SER A 22 12.29 -22.03 -49.94
CA SER A 22 10.99 -21.53 -50.48
C SER A 22 10.57 -22.27 -51.76
N PRO A 23 9.30 -22.16 -52.23
CA PRO A 23 9.08 -21.34 -53.44
C PRO A 23 7.73 -20.57 -53.56
N ARG A 24 7.88 -19.35 -54.08
CA ARG A 24 7.09 -18.49 -55.02
C ARG A 24 5.59 -18.73 -55.32
N GLY A 25 4.86 -17.58 -55.36
CA GLY A 25 3.76 -17.22 -56.29
C GLY A 25 2.84 -16.13 -55.72
N GLY A 26 3.04 -14.82 -55.98
CA GLY A 26 2.25 -13.96 -56.90
C GLY A 26 0.92 -13.48 -56.26
N ALA A 27 0.49 -12.21 -56.17
CA ALA A 27 0.71 -10.97 -56.93
C ALA A 27 0.39 -9.74 -56.01
N SER A 28 1.25 -8.72 -55.93
CA SER A 28 1.12 -7.39 -56.54
C SER A 28 -0.18 -6.61 -56.26
N TRP A 29 -0.14 -5.59 -55.38
CA TRP A 29 -0.71 -4.26 -55.64
C TRP A 29 0.20 -3.17 -55.02
N SER A 30 0.56 -2.20 -55.86
CA SER A 30 1.54 -1.14 -55.66
C SER A 30 0.90 0.18 -55.20
N ARG A 31 1.55 0.90 -54.28
CA ARG A 31 1.63 2.38 -54.36
C ARG A 31 2.89 2.90 -53.66
N ALA A 32 3.78 3.42 -54.49
CA ALA A 32 4.97 4.14 -54.09
C ALA A 32 4.65 5.59 -53.70
N ARG A 33 5.39 6.13 -52.73
CA ARG A 33 5.83 7.53 -52.74
C ARG A 33 7.29 7.55 -52.29
N ARG A 34 8.19 7.81 -53.25
CA ARG A 34 9.54 8.35 -53.00
C ARG A 34 9.41 9.87 -52.93
N ILE A 35 10.11 10.50 -51.99
CA ILE A 35 10.64 11.84 -52.16
C ILE A 35 12.15 11.75 -51.96
N SER A 36 12.84 12.47 -52.84
CA SER A 36 14.28 12.48 -53.09
C SER A 36 15.08 13.22 -52.01
N THR A 37 16.36 12.85 -51.96
CA THR A 37 17.49 13.47 -51.27
C THR A 37 17.95 14.79 -51.89
N ASP A 38 18.58 15.64 -51.07
CA ASP A 38 19.75 16.49 -51.37
C ASP A 38 20.50 16.69 -50.03
N SER A 39 21.64 16.04 -49.79
CA SER A 39 23.02 16.40 -50.18
C SER A 39 23.60 17.60 -49.42
N PHE A 40 24.49 17.32 -48.45
CA PHE A 40 25.77 18.04 -48.33
C PHE A 40 26.84 17.07 -47.84
N LYS A 41 27.85 16.86 -48.69
CA LYS A 41 29.10 16.19 -48.38
C LYS A 41 30.11 17.25 -47.97
N THR A 42 30.85 16.99 -46.90
CA THR A 42 32.30 17.22 -46.89
C THR A 42 32.94 16.17 -46.01
N ALA A 43 33.74 15.31 -46.66
CA ALA A 43 34.65 14.39 -46.05
C ALA A 43 36.05 14.97 -46.14
N THR A 44 36.86 14.78 -45.10
CA THR A 44 38.30 14.58 -45.27
C THR A 44 38.77 13.43 -44.38
N LYS A 45 39.50 12.53 -45.03
CA LYS A 45 40.04 11.25 -44.58
C LYS A 45 41.36 11.45 -43.82
N HIS A 46 41.68 10.50 -42.95
CA HIS A 46 42.87 9.61 -43.03
C HIS A 46 42.70 8.52 -41.95
N ALA A 47 42.51 7.24 -42.31
CA ALA A 47 43.54 6.19 -42.48
C ALA A 47 44.47 6.08 -41.25
N SER A 48 44.64 4.95 -40.55
CA SER A 48 44.89 3.60 -41.07
C SER A 48 44.77 2.49 -40.00
N ASN A 49 44.22 1.34 -40.42
CA ASN A 49 44.61 -0.06 -40.17
C ASN A 49 45.21 -0.53 -38.82
N ASN A 50 44.51 -1.55 -38.30
CA ASN A 50 44.97 -2.91 -37.99
C ASN A 50 45.30 -3.36 -36.54
N ARG A 51 44.57 -4.43 -36.19
CA ARG A 51 44.95 -5.65 -35.44
C ARG A 51 44.65 -5.75 -33.94
N LEU A 52 43.69 -6.65 -33.69
CA LEU A 52 43.55 -7.62 -32.59
C LEU A 52 44.67 -7.65 -31.54
N LEU A 53 44.28 -7.58 -30.27
CA LEU A 53 44.84 -8.44 -29.21
C LEU A 53 43.80 -8.67 -28.10
N TYR A 54 43.53 -9.96 -27.85
CA TYR A 54 42.84 -10.45 -26.65
C TYR A 54 43.73 -10.18 -25.42
N ALA A 55 43.14 -9.66 -24.35
CA ALA A 55 43.71 -9.74 -23.00
C ALA A 55 42.61 -10.08 -22.00
N LEU A 56 42.70 -11.32 -21.50
CA LEU A 56 42.02 -11.86 -20.33
C LEU A 56 42.36 -10.99 -19.10
N VAL A 57 41.37 -10.60 -18.30
CA VAL A 57 41.59 -10.23 -16.89
C VAL A 57 40.65 -11.06 -16.03
N LEU A 58 41.24 -12.00 -15.32
CA LEU A 58 40.62 -12.84 -14.30
C LEU A 58 40.50 -12.08 -12.97
N SER A 59 39.41 -12.39 -12.30
CA SER A 59 38.97 -12.04 -10.95
C SER A 59 39.98 -12.27 -9.83
N THR A 60 39.97 -11.41 -8.80
CA THR A 60 40.16 -11.79 -7.38
C THR A 60 39.76 -10.64 -6.44
N SER A 61 38.62 -10.74 -5.74
CA SER A 61 38.46 -10.17 -4.39
C SER A 61 37.30 -10.84 -3.62
N VAL A 62 37.57 -12.02 -3.06
CA VAL A 62 36.85 -12.52 -1.89
C VAL A 62 37.87 -12.52 -0.75
N SER A 63 37.43 -12.06 0.43
CA SER A 63 38.02 -12.19 1.78
C SER A 63 38.36 -10.85 2.42
N LEU A 64 37.48 -10.35 3.29
CA LEU A 64 37.76 -10.00 4.71
C LEU A 64 36.54 -9.25 5.27
N GLY A 65 35.76 -9.92 6.11
CA GLY A 65 34.58 -9.29 6.75
C GLY A 65 34.02 -10.06 7.92
N THR A 66 34.84 -10.83 8.63
CA THR A 66 34.47 -11.54 9.86
C THR A 66 35.66 -11.59 10.80
N PHE A 67 36.02 -10.46 11.40
CA PHE A 67 36.67 -10.39 12.71
C PHE A 67 36.51 -8.96 13.21
N LEU A 68 36.18 -8.82 14.51
CA LEU A 68 35.87 -7.59 15.26
C LEU A 68 34.37 -7.24 15.37
N TYR A 69 33.55 -8.20 15.78
CA TYR A 69 32.36 -7.91 16.59
C TYR A 69 32.50 -8.58 17.95
N SER A 70 33.41 -8.04 18.77
CA SER A 70 33.34 -8.22 20.22
C SER A 70 33.99 -7.01 20.91
N GLY A 71 33.18 -6.32 21.72
CA GLY A 71 33.67 -5.40 22.74
C GLY A 71 33.80 -3.94 22.31
N ARG A 72 32.72 -3.18 22.46
CA ARG A 72 32.65 -2.03 23.40
C ARG A 72 31.32 -1.31 23.24
N GLN A 73 30.47 -1.43 24.27
CA GLN A 73 29.54 -0.37 24.63
C GLN A 73 30.39 0.80 25.11
N ASP A 74 30.32 1.95 24.43
CA ASP A 74 30.65 3.22 25.06
C ASP A 74 29.68 4.29 24.57
N SER A 75 29.04 4.92 25.54
CA SER A 75 28.07 6.00 25.38
C SER A 75 28.71 7.24 24.73
N VAL A 76 28.11 7.73 23.64
CA VAL A 76 28.50 9.01 23.04
C VAL A 76 27.87 10.13 23.86
N ARG A 77 28.66 10.76 24.75
CA ARG A 77 28.38 12.09 25.31
C ARG A 77 28.93 13.15 24.35
N MET A 78 28.04 13.94 23.74
CA MET A 78 28.47 15.16 23.03
C MET A 78 28.64 16.30 24.04
N ASN A 79 29.89 16.72 24.23
CA ASN A 79 30.26 17.87 25.06
C ASN A 79 30.48 19.08 24.14
N TRP A 80 29.66 20.13 24.29
CA TRP A 80 29.90 21.42 23.64
C TRP A 80 30.65 22.34 24.60
N GLY A 81 31.89 22.70 24.25
CA GLY A 81 32.71 23.72 24.92
C GLY A 81 33.01 24.91 23.99
N PRO A 82 33.25 26.12 24.51
CA PRO A 82 33.11 27.37 23.76
C PRO A 82 34.33 27.72 22.92
N ALA A 83 34.09 28.27 21.71
CA ALA A 83 35.12 28.79 20.82
C ALA A 83 35.52 30.22 21.19
N ALA A 84 36.83 30.49 21.12
CA ALA A 84 37.50 31.74 21.49
C ALA A 84 37.32 32.87 20.45
N LYS A 85 37.43 34.11 20.95
CA LYS A 85 37.33 35.39 20.24
C LYS A 85 38.53 35.71 19.33
N ALA A 86 38.28 36.41 18.24
CA ALA A 86 39.18 37.39 17.62
C ALA A 86 38.35 38.65 17.25
N GLY A 87 38.84 39.83 17.64
CA GLY A 87 38.07 41.09 17.67
C GLY A 87 38.23 42.00 16.45
N GLY A 88 37.47 43.10 16.48
CA GLY A 88 37.56 44.24 15.57
C GLY A 88 36.31 45.13 15.65
N ASP A 89 36.49 46.35 16.13
CA ASP A 89 35.47 47.31 16.59
C ASP A 89 34.56 47.90 15.51
N SER A 90 33.27 48.11 15.85
CA SER A 90 32.57 49.37 15.57
C SER A 90 31.39 49.56 16.52
N VAL A 91 31.34 50.75 17.12
CA VAL A 91 30.35 51.18 18.12
C VAL A 91 29.14 51.78 17.42
N THR A 92 27.93 51.30 17.71
CA THR A 92 26.74 52.19 17.78
C THR A 92 25.70 51.59 18.73
N THR A 93 25.21 52.47 19.60
CA THR A 93 24.28 52.27 20.71
C THR A 93 22.94 51.66 20.29
N GLN A 94 22.54 50.55 20.91
CA GLN A 94 21.15 50.11 20.94
C GLN A 94 20.75 49.78 22.38
N GLN A 95 19.68 50.43 22.84
CA GLN A 95 19.09 50.25 24.16
C GLN A 95 18.75 48.78 24.41
N THR A 96 19.31 48.21 25.47
CA THR A 96 18.91 46.90 25.98
C THR A 96 17.58 47.03 26.72
N ILE A 97 16.48 46.65 26.06
CA ILE A 97 15.26 46.25 26.76
C ILE A 97 15.53 44.85 27.31
N PRO A 98 15.44 44.61 28.64
CA PRO A 98 15.60 43.26 29.16
C PRO A 98 14.45 42.39 28.64
N PHE A 99 14.80 41.34 27.90
CA PHE A 99 13.89 40.24 27.61
C PHE A 99 13.53 39.60 28.96
N ILE A 100 12.37 39.95 29.48
CA ILE A 100 11.69 39.13 30.49
C ILE A 100 11.13 37.95 29.70
N PRO A 101 11.56 36.70 29.96
CA PRO A 101 10.87 35.56 29.38
C PRO A 101 9.46 35.62 29.94
N ALA A 102 8.47 35.85 29.08
CA ALA A 102 7.10 35.65 29.46
C ALA A 102 7.00 34.19 29.92
N ARG A 103 6.70 33.98 31.21
CA ARG A 103 6.22 32.68 31.68
C ARG A 103 5.09 32.29 30.71
N PRO A 104 5.13 31.10 30.09
CA PRO A 104 3.96 30.64 29.36
C PRO A 104 2.81 30.65 30.37
N GLY A 105 1.77 31.44 30.09
CA GLY A 105 0.49 31.22 30.72
C GLY A 105 0.02 29.80 30.36
N PRO A 106 -0.92 29.22 31.11
CA PRO A 106 -1.43 27.90 30.78
C PRO A 106 -2.06 27.97 29.38
N THR A 107 -1.33 27.44 28.39
CA THR A 107 -1.86 27.19 27.06
C THR A 107 -2.89 26.11 27.22
N THR A 108 -4.16 26.47 27.09
CA THR A 108 -5.24 25.52 26.89
C THR A 108 -5.13 25.01 25.45
N ASP A 109 -4.08 24.24 25.17
CA ASP A 109 -4.09 23.34 24.03
C ASP A 109 -5.08 22.21 24.40
N PRO A 110 -6.22 22.07 23.69
CA PRO A 110 -7.14 20.97 23.94
C PRO A 110 -6.51 19.59 23.69
N ASN A 111 -5.33 19.54 23.05
CA ASN A 111 -4.52 18.36 22.81
C ASN A 111 -3.13 18.49 23.47
N GLY A 112 -3.08 18.80 24.78
CA GLY A 112 -1.82 18.89 25.53
C GLY A 112 -0.80 17.86 25.05
N ASP A 113 0.43 18.30 24.78
CA ASP A 113 1.41 17.57 23.97
C ASP A 113 1.40 16.07 24.32
N ILE A 114 0.94 15.25 23.38
CA ILE A 114 0.78 13.80 23.57
C ILE A 114 2.08 13.17 24.09
N TYR A 115 3.24 13.77 23.80
CA TYR A 115 4.53 13.32 24.27
C TYR A 115 4.87 13.82 25.69
N GLU A 116 4.41 15.00 26.09
CA GLU A 116 4.57 15.50 27.47
C GLU A 116 3.74 14.66 28.47
N THR A 117 2.55 14.20 28.06
CA THR A 117 1.71 13.33 28.92
C THR A 117 2.24 11.89 29.09
N LEU A 118 3.22 11.46 28.27
CA LEU A 118 3.84 10.13 28.41
C LEU A 118 4.79 10.04 29.60
N ASP A 119 5.37 11.15 30.02
CA ASP A 119 6.36 11.19 31.11
C ASP A 119 5.70 11.04 32.49
N ASP A 120 4.39 11.31 32.60
CA ASP A 120 3.68 11.41 33.88
C ASP A 120 2.89 10.15 34.30
N GLU A 121 2.59 9.21 33.39
CA GLU A 121 1.76 8.02 33.71
C GLU A 121 2.30 6.68 33.18
N CYS A 122 2.78 5.82 34.10
CA CYS A 122 2.99 4.41 33.82
C CYS A 122 1.65 3.66 33.92
N LEU A 123 0.99 3.46 32.77
CA LEU A 123 -0.28 2.75 32.70
C LEU A 123 -0.11 1.28 33.12
N ASP A 124 -0.84 0.86 34.16
CA ASP A 124 -0.86 -0.53 34.64
C ASP A 124 -1.77 -1.39 33.76
N VAL A 125 -1.20 -1.95 32.68
CA VAL A 125 -1.89 -2.78 31.69
C VAL A 125 -2.66 -3.94 32.33
N ALA A 126 -2.20 -4.47 33.47
CA ALA A 126 -2.83 -5.61 34.14
C ALA A 126 -4.20 -5.28 34.75
N LYS A 127 -4.49 -3.98 34.96
CA LYS A 127 -5.77 -3.50 35.51
C LYS A 127 -6.78 -3.11 34.43
N LEU A 128 -6.37 -3.05 33.16
CA LEU A 128 -7.29 -2.69 32.08
C LEU A 128 -8.36 -3.79 31.89
N PRO A 129 -9.63 -3.42 31.63
CA PRO A 129 -10.62 -4.35 31.11
C PRO A 129 -10.09 -5.00 29.82
N ARG A 130 -10.41 -6.29 29.62
CA ARG A 130 -10.05 -7.02 28.40
C ARG A 130 -11.23 -7.04 27.45
N GLU A 131 -11.01 -6.67 26.20
CA GLU A 131 -12.00 -6.73 25.13
C GLU A 131 -11.39 -7.44 23.93
N ARG A 132 -12.16 -8.28 23.25
CA ARG A 132 -11.74 -8.87 21.98
C ARG A 132 -12.16 -7.96 20.84
N ALA A 133 -11.23 -7.65 19.93
CA ALA A 133 -11.52 -6.79 18.80
C ALA A 133 -12.61 -7.38 17.90
N ILE A 134 -13.59 -6.54 17.55
CA ILE A 134 -14.52 -6.82 16.46
C ILE A 134 -13.80 -6.43 15.18
N MET A 135 -13.36 -7.42 14.40
CA MET A 135 -12.70 -7.20 13.11
C MET A 135 -13.64 -7.56 11.96
N THR A 136 -13.57 -6.82 10.86
CA THR A 136 -14.41 -7.05 9.69
C THR A 136 -13.60 -7.19 8.42
N SER A 137 -14.01 -8.11 7.55
CA SER A 137 -13.47 -8.22 6.20
C SER A 137 -13.98 -7.08 5.31
N ALA A 138 -13.14 -6.60 4.39
CA ALA A 138 -13.55 -5.62 3.40
C ALA A 138 -14.77 -6.14 2.59
N PRO A 139 -15.76 -5.28 2.30
CA PRO A 139 -15.75 -3.83 2.47
C PRO A 139 -16.38 -3.34 3.80
N LEU A 140 -16.59 -4.20 4.78
CA LEU A 140 -17.24 -3.85 6.04
C LEU A 140 -16.26 -3.21 7.03
N VAL A 141 -16.80 -2.37 7.93
CA VAL A 141 -16.07 -1.68 9.00
C VAL A 141 -16.68 -2.07 10.36
N PRO A 142 -15.89 -2.25 11.44
CA PRO A 142 -16.44 -2.52 12.76
C PRO A 142 -17.27 -1.34 13.28
N PRO A 143 -18.21 -1.53 14.23
CA PRO A 143 -19.01 -0.44 14.78
C PRO A 143 -18.14 0.63 15.48
N PRO A 144 -18.57 1.90 15.54
CA PRO A 144 -17.90 2.94 16.32
C PRO A 144 -17.77 2.55 17.79
N ILE A 145 -16.67 2.95 18.43
CA ILE A 145 -16.42 2.66 19.84
C ILE A 145 -17.14 3.72 20.68
N THR A 146 -18.03 3.29 21.58
CA THR A 146 -18.81 4.20 22.43
C THR A 146 -18.29 4.34 23.85
N ARG A 147 -17.32 3.50 24.26
CA ARG A 147 -16.68 3.61 25.58
C ARG A 147 -15.73 4.81 25.65
N ASP A 148 -15.59 5.35 26.86
CA ASP A 148 -14.76 6.50 27.19
C ASP A 148 -13.49 6.16 27.97
N TYR A 149 -13.26 4.87 28.27
CA TYR A 149 -12.09 4.34 28.97
C TYR A 149 -11.22 3.44 28.07
N PRO A 150 -9.89 3.33 28.33
CA PRO A 150 -8.99 2.44 27.60
C PRO A 150 -9.15 0.98 28.02
N VAL A 151 -8.83 0.05 27.10
CA VAL A 151 -8.87 -1.40 27.34
C VAL A 151 -7.61 -2.10 26.84
N LEU A 152 -7.38 -3.32 27.33
CA LEU A 152 -6.48 -4.27 26.68
C LEU A 152 -7.27 -4.96 25.55
N LEU A 153 -7.03 -4.52 24.32
CA LEU A 153 -7.74 -4.97 23.13
C LEU A 153 -7.02 -6.18 22.50
N GLU A 154 -7.65 -7.36 22.58
CA GLU A 154 -7.12 -8.60 22.00
C GLU A 154 -7.37 -8.64 20.49
N VAL A 155 -6.29 -8.69 19.70
CA VAL A 155 -6.33 -8.74 18.24
C VAL A 155 -5.61 -10.02 17.76
N PRO A 156 -6.34 -11.11 17.49
CA PRO A 156 -5.76 -12.31 16.92
C PRO A 156 -5.70 -12.20 15.38
N LEU A 157 -4.51 -12.28 14.80
CA LEU A 157 -4.31 -12.39 13.35
C LEU A 157 -3.66 -13.72 13.00
N THR A 158 -4.13 -14.33 11.92
CA THR A 158 -3.53 -15.54 11.35
C THR A 158 -3.00 -15.21 9.96
N THR A 159 -1.78 -15.62 9.64
CA THR A 159 -1.20 -15.43 8.31
C THR A 159 -1.23 -16.74 7.54
N THR A 160 -1.60 -16.70 6.27
CA THR A 160 -1.75 -17.87 5.40
C THR A 160 -1.44 -17.50 3.94
N THR A 161 -1.13 -18.51 3.14
CA THR A 161 -1.11 -18.45 1.68
C THR A 161 -2.39 -19.05 1.10
N LYS A 162 -3.00 -18.38 0.12
CA LYS A 162 -4.24 -18.83 -0.53
C LYS A 162 -4.19 -18.59 -2.03
N GLU A 163 -4.50 -19.61 -2.81
CA GLU A 163 -4.80 -19.42 -4.23
C GLU A 163 -6.17 -18.75 -4.38
N MET A 164 -6.18 -17.49 -4.83
CA MET A 164 -7.39 -16.67 -4.96
C MET A 164 -7.57 -16.19 -6.40
N GLN A 165 -8.82 -15.90 -6.79
CA GLN A 165 -9.10 -15.35 -8.11
C GLN A 165 -8.65 -13.88 -8.17
N LEU A 166 -7.70 -13.56 -9.04
CA LEU A 166 -7.14 -12.21 -9.17
C LEU A 166 -7.83 -11.41 -10.28
N THR A 167 -8.01 -12.03 -11.45
CA THR A 167 -8.72 -11.45 -12.61
C THR A 167 -9.82 -12.38 -13.09
N GLY A 168 -10.59 -12.04 -14.11
CA GLY A 168 -11.49 -13.01 -14.76
C GLY A 168 -10.78 -14.23 -15.40
N GLN A 169 -9.46 -14.17 -15.58
CA GLN A 169 -8.68 -15.19 -16.30
C GLN A 169 -7.69 -15.95 -15.41
N TYR A 170 -7.12 -15.27 -14.41
CA TYR A 170 -5.98 -15.79 -13.64
C TYR A 170 -6.27 -15.82 -12.14
N LYS A 171 -5.82 -16.91 -11.52
CA LYS A 171 -5.62 -17.03 -10.09
C LYS A 171 -4.19 -16.66 -9.70
N TYR A 172 -4.00 -16.37 -8.42
CA TYR A 172 -2.73 -15.93 -7.86
C TYR A 172 -2.62 -16.42 -6.41
N GLU A 173 -1.43 -16.82 -5.98
CA GLU A 173 -1.17 -17.12 -4.57
C GLU A 173 -1.05 -15.81 -3.78
N GLN A 174 -2.09 -15.48 -3.03
CA GLN A 174 -2.11 -14.31 -2.15
C GLN A 174 -1.63 -14.69 -0.75
N TRP A 175 -0.83 -13.81 -0.16
CA TRP A 175 -0.36 -13.93 1.21
C TRP A 175 -1.22 -13.00 2.05
N THR A 176 -1.86 -13.53 3.08
CA THR A 176 -3.01 -12.86 3.70
C THR A 176 -2.85 -12.69 5.19
N PHE A 177 -3.61 -11.73 5.74
CA PHE A 177 -4.02 -11.76 7.14
C PHE A 177 -5.49 -12.24 7.17
N ASN A 178 -5.76 -13.30 7.90
CA ASN A 178 -7.07 -13.95 8.08
C ASN A 178 -7.74 -14.39 6.77
N ASP A 179 -7.00 -15.05 5.88
CA ASP A 179 -7.49 -15.68 4.64
C ASP A 179 -8.10 -14.71 3.62
N ILE A 180 -7.81 -13.41 3.72
CA ILE A 180 -8.39 -12.39 2.85
C ILE A 180 -7.43 -11.24 2.56
N VAL A 181 -7.59 -10.63 1.37
CA VAL A 181 -6.91 -9.40 0.97
C VAL A 181 -7.94 -8.30 0.68
N PRO A 182 -7.83 -7.12 1.31
CA PRO A 182 -6.90 -6.79 2.39
C PRO A 182 -7.25 -7.54 3.67
N GLY A 183 -6.32 -7.57 4.61
CA GLY A 183 -6.54 -8.07 5.96
C GLY A 183 -7.68 -7.32 6.68
N PRO A 184 -8.19 -7.89 7.79
CA PRO A 184 -9.35 -7.36 8.49
C PRO A 184 -9.18 -5.90 8.93
N PHE A 185 -10.24 -5.12 8.87
CA PHE A 185 -10.26 -3.79 9.45
C PHE A 185 -10.27 -3.89 10.97
N ILE A 186 -9.36 -3.18 11.62
CA ILE A 186 -9.28 -3.08 13.07
C ILE A 186 -9.77 -1.68 13.48
N ARG A 187 -10.66 -1.61 14.47
CA ARG A 187 -11.08 -0.34 15.08
C ARG A 187 -10.71 -0.38 16.55
N ALA A 188 -9.95 0.61 16.98
CA ALA A 188 -9.46 0.78 18.35
C ALA A 188 -9.59 2.24 18.75
N ARG A 189 -9.33 2.57 20.02
CA ARG A 189 -9.39 3.93 20.55
C ARG A 189 -8.02 4.37 21.07
N VAL A 190 -7.72 5.67 20.98
CA VAL A 190 -6.57 6.26 21.69
C VAL A 190 -6.60 5.85 23.16
N GLY A 191 -5.44 5.43 23.67
CA GLY A 191 -5.24 4.93 25.02
C GLY A 191 -5.40 3.42 25.17
N ASP A 192 -6.03 2.73 24.21
CA ASP A 192 -6.08 1.26 24.24
C ASP A 192 -4.67 0.67 24.14
N VAL A 193 -4.50 -0.51 24.75
CA VAL A 193 -3.33 -1.35 24.56
C VAL A 193 -3.75 -2.51 23.67
N VAL A 194 -3.26 -2.52 22.44
CA VAL A 194 -3.49 -3.64 21.51
C VAL A 194 -2.58 -4.79 21.90
N GLU A 195 -3.15 -5.91 22.35
CA GLU A 195 -2.48 -7.20 22.48
C GLU A 195 -2.66 -7.98 21.18
N LEU A 196 -1.68 -7.87 20.30
CA LEU A 196 -1.70 -8.54 19.00
C LEU A 196 -1.06 -9.92 19.13
N ALA A 197 -1.83 -10.97 18.81
CA ALA A 197 -1.32 -12.32 18.66
C ALA A 197 -1.29 -12.68 17.17
N LEU A 198 -0.09 -12.80 16.60
CA LEU A 198 0.12 -13.21 15.21
C LEU A 198 0.49 -14.69 15.16
N THR A 199 -0.36 -15.50 14.57
CA THR A 199 -0.10 -16.91 14.28
C THR A 199 0.25 -17.07 12.80
N ASN A 200 1.35 -17.76 12.50
CA ASN A 200 1.76 -18.03 11.13
C ASN A 200 1.40 -19.46 10.72
N GLU A 201 0.45 -19.58 9.79
CA GLU A 201 -0.01 -20.83 9.18
C GLU A 201 0.39 -20.86 7.67
N ASP A 202 1.43 -20.12 7.27
CA ASP A 202 2.06 -20.28 5.97
C ASP A 202 2.98 -21.51 5.94
N HIS A 203 2.44 -22.62 5.44
CA HIS A 203 3.14 -23.89 5.29
C HIS A 203 4.17 -23.93 4.15
N THR A 204 4.36 -22.81 3.42
CA THR A 204 5.46 -22.68 2.47
C THR A 204 6.78 -22.29 3.16
N GLY A 205 6.72 -21.94 4.45
CA GLY A 205 7.87 -21.68 5.30
C GLY A 205 8.35 -20.23 5.32
N ASN A 206 7.57 -19.27 4.80
CA ASN A 206 7.93 -17.86 4.92
C ASN A 206 7.64 -17.35 6.35
N PRO A 207 8.58 -16.61 6.97
CA PRO A 207 8.26 -15.89 8.19
C PRO A 207 7.32 -14.72 7.89
N HIS A 208 6.43 -14.44 8.83
CA HIS A 208 5.51 -13.32 8.75
C HIS A 208 5.56 -12.49 10.03
N ASN A 209 5.35 -11.19 9.90
CA ASN A 209 5.28 -10.26 11.02
C ASN A 209 4.29 -9.14 10.69
N ILE A 210 4.19 -8.13 11.55
CA ILE A 210 3.36 -6.96 11.29
C ILE A 210 4.09 -5.68 11.66
N ASP A 211 4.18 -4.77 10.70
CA ASP A 211 4.44 -3.36 10.90
C ASP A 211 3.10 -2.64 10.82
N CYS A 212 2.68 -2.06 11.94
CA CYS A 212 1.47 -1.27 12.05
C CYS A 212 1.84 0.19 12.29
N HIS A 213 1.42 1.08 11.38
CA HIS A 213 1.80 2.49 11.42
C HIS A 213 1.14 3.25 12.59
N ALA A 214 0.17 2.65 13.27
CA ALA A 214 -0.39 3.16 14.52
C ALA A 214 0.48 2.82 15.76
N PHE A 215 1.42 1.88 15.63
CA PHE A 215 2.25 1.44 16.76
C PHE A 215 3.53 2.27 16.85
N THR A 216 3.78 2.85 18.03
CA THR A 216 5.03 3.54 18.31
C THR A 216 6.05 2.54 18.85
N GLY A 217 7.10 2.28 18.07
CA GLY A 217 8.20 1.38 18.45
C GLY A 217 8.96 0.84 17.24
N PRO A 218 10.06 0.08 17.44
CA PRO A 218 10.86 -0.45 16.35
C PRO A 218 10.04 -1.30 15.35
N GLY A 219 10.10 -0.91 14.08
CA GLY A 219 9.43 -1.60 12.97
C GLY A 219 7.90 -1.70 13.11
N GLY A 220 7.27 -0.78 13.84
CA GLY A 220 5.82 -0.78 14.05
C GLY A 220 5.28 -2.08 14.65
N GLY A 221 6.10 -2.79 15.44
CA GLY A 221 5.77 -4.10 16.01
C GLY A 221 6.44 -5.30 15.33
N ALA A 222 7.02 -5.14 14.15
CA ALA A 222 7.61 -6.24 13.37
C ALA A 222 8.73 -6.97 14.14
N ALA A 223 9.53 -6.21 14.90
CA ALA A 223 10.65 -6.72 15.68
C ALA A 223 10.25 -7.73 16.78
N VAL A 224 8.99 -7.70 17.25
CA VAL A 224 8.49 -8.58 18.32
C VAL A 224 7.39 -9.54 17.87
N THR A 225 6.94 -9.42 16.61
CA THR A 225 5.85 -10.22 16.02
C THR A 225 6.30 -11.18 14.93
N THR A 226 7.60 -11.25 14.64
CA THR A 226 8.13 -12.19 13.63
C THR A 226 7.92 -13.64 14.05
N ALA A 227 7.00 -14.31 13.37
CA ALA A 227 6.58 -15.68 13.56
C ALA A 227 7.04 -16.54 12.39
N GLU A 228 7.79 -17.60 12.71
CA GLU A 228 8.06 -18.70 11.77
C GLU A 228 6.80 -19.56 11.56
N GLU A 229 6.84 -20.50 10.62
CA GLU A 229 5.77 -21.48 10.40
C GLU A 229 5.31 -22.14 11.72
N ASP A 230 3.98 -22.25 11.90
CA ASP A 230 3.28 -22.78 13.07
C ASP A 230 3.58 -22.06 14.40
N GLN A 231 4.20 -20.89 14.35
CA GLN A 231 4.49 -20.08 15.54
C GLN A 231 3.42 -19.02 15.79
N THR A 232 3.11 -18.80 17.07
CA THR A 232 2.42 -17.60 17.53
C THR A 232 3.39 -16.66 18.23
N LYS A 233 3.38 -15.38 17.85
CA LYS A 233 4.05 -14.28 18.58
C LYS A 233 3.02 -13.30 19.11
N THR A 234 3.28 -12.76 20.30
CA THR A 234 2.39 -11.77 20.92
C THR A 234 3.15 -10.51 21.30
N GLY A 235 2.62 -9.36 20.89
CA GLY A 235 3.12 -8.03 21.24
C GLY A 235 2.02 -7.17 21.86
N ARG A 236 2.41 -6.17 22.66
CA ARG A 236 1.49 -5.19 23.26
C ARG A 236 1.89 -3.78 22.87
N PHE A 237 0.94 -3.00 22.36
CA PHE A 237 1.19 -1.67 21.81
C PHE A 237 0.13 -0.69 22.31
N LYS A 238 0.53 0.32 23.08
CA LYS A 238 -0.38 1.41 23.49
C LYS A 238 -0.60 2.34 22.29
N LEU A 239 -1.85 2.63 21.96
CA LEU A 239 -2.22 3.53 20.87
C LEU A 239 -2.17 4.96 21.36
N LEU A 240 -1.26 5.75 20.78
CA LEU A 240 -0.97 7.12 21.22
C LEU A 240 -1.67 8.16 20.34
N CYS A 241 -1.67 7.94 19.02
CA CYS A 241 -2.11 8.92 18.04
C CYS A 241 -3.43 8.45 17.38
N PRO A 242 -4.46 9.31 17.30
CA PRO A 242 -5.66 9.02 16.52
C PRO A 242 -5.40 9.18 15.04
N GLY A 243 -6.11 8.39 14.22
CA GLY A 243 -5.99 8.44 12.77
C GLY A 243 -6.35 7.14 12.09
N LEU A 244 -6.28 7.14 10.76
CA LEU A 244 -6.37 5.93 9.94
C LEU A 244 -4.98 5.52 9.47
N TYR A 245 -4.55 4.33 9.86
CA TYR A 245 -3.21 3.82 9.61
C TYR A 245 -3.26 2.50 8.87
N LEU A 246 -2.20 2.20 8.12
CA LEU A 246 -2.00 0.88 7.55
C LEU A 246 -1.34 -0.03 8.59
N TYR A 247 -1.54 -1.32 8.40
CA TYR A 247 -0.61 -2.32 8.85
C TYR A 247 -0.25 -3.23 7.68
N HIS A 248 0.96 -3.76 7.65
CA HIS A 248 1.41 -4.68 6.62
C HIS A 248 2.50 -5.60 7.15
N CYS A 249 2.80 -6.67 6.43
CA CYS A 249 3.96 -7.50 6.75
C CYS A 249 5.25 -6.76 6.38
N ALA A 250 6.28 -6.89 7.22
CA ALA A 250 7.62 -6.36 7.04
C ALA A 250 8.70 -7.44 7.22
N ALA A 251 8.34 -8.71 7.04
CA ALA A 251 9.32 -9.79 6.93
C ALA A 251 10.10 -9.65 5.61
N GLY A 252 11.35 -10.13 5.59
CA GLY A 252 12.23 -9.99 4.43
C GLY A 252 11.93 -11.06 3.37
N PRO A 253 11.79 -10.71 2.08
CA PRO A 253 11.86 -9.37 1.48
C PRO A 253 10.51 -8.61 1.52
N VAL A 254 10.46 -7.50 2.26
CA VAL A 254 9.26 -6.66 2.50
C VAL A 254 8.38 -6.41 1.27
N PRO A 255 8.91 -5.95 0.11
CA PRO A 255 8.07 -5.63 -1.03
C PRO A 255 7.27 -6.83 -1.56
N VAL A 256 7.79 -8.06 -1.42
CA VAL A 256 7.10 -9.27 -1.88
C VAL A 256 5.89 -9.58 -1.01
N HIS A 257 6.03 -9.47 0.32
CA HIS A 257 4.93 -9.69 1.24
C HIS A 257 3.78 -8.69 1.01
N ILE A 258 4.12 -7.40 0.83
CA ILE A 258 3.12 -6.37 0.53
C ILE A 258 2.47 -6.65 -0.83
N ALA A 259 3.26 -6.87 -1.89
CA ALA A 259 2.73 -7.12 -3.23
C ALA A 259 1.83 -8.36 -3.32
N ASN A 260 2.06 -9.36 -2.47
CA ASN A 260 1.25 -10.57 -2.43
C ASN A 260 -0.05 -10.44 -1.62
N GLY A 261 -0.28 -9.32 -0.92
CA GLY A 261 -1.58 -9.06 -0.26
C GLY A 261 -1.54 -8.79 1.24
N MET A 262 -0.35 -8.80 1.88
CA MET A 262 -0.25 -8.70 3.33
C MET A 262 -0.32 -7.24 3.83
N TYR A 263 -1.52 -6.67 3.78
CA TYR A 263 -1.81 -5.32 4.26
C TYR A 263 -3.26 -5.18 4.74
N GLY A 264 -3.51 -4.24 5.64
CA GLY A 264 -4.85 -3.86 6.08
C GLY A 264 -4.89 -2.46 6.71
N LEU A 265 -6.04 -2.08 7.25
CA LEU A 265 -6.22 -0.79 7.94
C LEU A 265 -6.60 -0.97 9.42
N ILE A 266 -6.07 -0.05 10.23
CA ILE A 266 -6.52 0.20 11.60
C ILE A 266 -6.98 1.64 11.73
N TYR A 267 -8.20 1.83 12.24
CA TYR A 267 -8.68 3.15 12.67
C TYR A 267 -8.52 3.29 14.18
N VAL A 268 -7.73 4.28 14.58
CA VAL A 268 -7.56 4.69 15.98
C VAL A 268 -8.47 5.89 16.22
N GLN A 269 -9.62 5.61 16.82
CA GLN A 269 -10.63 6.60 17.18
C GLN A 269 -10.06 7.58 18.23
N PRO A 270 -10.23 8.90 18.05
CA PRO A 270 -9.93 9.89 19.08
C PRO A 270 -10.56 9.53 20.43
N ALA A 271 -9.86 9.86 21.52
CA ALA A 271 -10.39 9.67 22.86
C ALA A 271 -11.61 10.57 23.12
N GLU A 272 -11.56 11.78 22.57
CA GLU A 272 -12.61 12.79 22.60
C GLU A 272 -12.81 13.35 21.19
N GLY A 273 -14.04 13.73 20.83
CA GLY A 273 -14.30 14.41 19.56
C GLY A 273 -14.00 13.58 18.31
N ASP A 274 -14.64 12.40 18.18
CA ASP A 274 -14.51 11.55 16.99
C ASP A 274 -15.16 12.15 15.73
N LEU A 275 -14.87 11.55 14.58
CA LEU A 275 -15.50 11.83 13.31
C LEU A 275 -17.02 11.86 13.42
N PRO A 276 -17.70 12.80 12.73
CA PRO A 276 -19.15 12.92 12.80
C PRO A 276 -19.83 11.63 12.29
N PRO A 277 -21.01 11.29 12.83
CA PRO A 277 -21.73 10.08 12.46
C PRO A 277 -22.14 10.10 10.98
N VAL A 278 -22.17 8.91 10.38
CA VAL A 278 -22.61 8.68 9.00
C VAL A 278 -23.56 7.48 8.94
N ASP A 279 -24.35 7.42 7.88
CA ASP A 279 -25.31 6.33 7.70
C ASP A 279 -24.65 5.02 7.26
N ARG A 280 -23.52 5.11 6.52
CA ARG A 280 -22.75 3.94 6.06
C ARG A 280 -21.24 4.18 6.12
N GLU A 281 -20.51 3.14 6.48
CA GLU A 281 -19.05 3.10 6.44
C GLU A 281 -18.57 1.95 5.54
N TYR A 282 -17.53 2.20 4.75
CA TYR A 282 -16.91 1.21 3.87
C TYR A 282 -15.39 1.19 4.02
N TYR A 283 -14.83 -0.01 3.94
CA TYR A 283 -13.41 -0.29 3.92
C TYR A 283 -12.97 -0.63 2.49
N VAL A 284 -12.06 0.19 1.94
CA VAL A 284 -11.54 -0.01 0.58
C VAL A 284 -10.03 0.14 0.60
N MET A 285 -9.30 -0.85 0.08
CA MET A 285 -7.87 -0.71 -0.16
C MET A 285 -7.54 -0.87 -1.62
N GLN A 286 -6.74 0.06 -2.14
CA GLN A 286 -6.07 -0.10 -3.41
C GLN A 286 -4.73 -0.82 -3.23
N SER A 287 -4.42 -1.69 -4.18
CA SER A 287 -3.14 -2.38 -4.25
C SER A 287 -2.76 -2.75 -5.68
N GLU A 288 -1.48 -3.04 -5.86
CA GLU A 288 -0.91 -3.48 -7.13
C GLU A 288 -0.50 -4.95 -7.06
N PHE A 289 -0.72 -5.67 -8.15
CA PHE A 289 -0.23 -7.04 -8.31
C PHE A 289 0.68 -7.14 -9.52
N TYR A 290 1.77 -7.89 -9.34
CA TYR A 290 2.84 -8.07 -10.29
C TYR A 290 2.98 -9.55 -10.57
N HIS A 291 2.75 -9.96 -11.81
CA HIS A 291 2.83 -11.37 -12.17
C HIS A 291 3.58 -11.59 -13.47
N GLU A 292 4.25 -12.74 -13.54
CA GLU A 292 4.86 -13.24 -14.76
C GLU A 292 3.78 -13.69 -15.75
N PRO A 293 4.08 -13.79 -17.06
CA PRO A 293 3.20 -14.46 -18.01
C PRO A 293 2.86 -15.88 -17.52
N PRO A 294 1.64 -16.38 -17.76
CA PRO A 294 1.27 -17.72 -17.34
C PRO A 294 2.18 -18.77 -17.99
N GLU A 295 2.63 -19.73 -17.19
CA GLU A 295 3.48 -20.83 -17.66
C GLU A 295 2.76 -21.67 -18.73
N VAL A 296 3.53 -22.25 -19.66
CA VAL A 296 3.01 -23.21 -20.64
C VAL A 296 3.20 -24.60 -20.06
N LEU A 297 2.08 -25.29 -19.83
CA LEU A 297 2.03 -26.64 -19.30
C LEU A 297 2.48 -27.66 -20.37
N GLU A 298 2.76 -28.90 -19.94
CA GLU A 298 3.22 -29.97 -20.83
C GLU A 298 2.24 -30.28 -21.98
N ASP A 299 0.95 -30.03 -21.78
CA ASP A 299 -0.11 -30.20 -22.79
C ASP A 299 -0.22 -29.01 -23.76
N GLY A 300 0.67 -28.02 -23.65
CA GLY A 300 0.71 -26.82 -24.48
C GLY A 300 -0.29 -25.72 -24.08
N ARG A 301 -1.11 -25.95 -23.04
CA ARG A 301 -2.02 -24.93 -22.51
C ARG A 301 -1.30 -23.97 -21.58
N ARG A 302 -1.83 -22.77 -21.43
CA ARG A 302 -1.36 -21.80 -20.43
C ARG A 302 -1.97 -22.10 -19.08
N SER A 303 -1.18 -22.00 -18.01
CA SER A 303 -1.65 -22.08 -16.63
C SER A 303 -2.74 -21.05 -16.37
N THR A 304 -3.70 -21.42 -15.54
CA THR A 304 -4.72 -20.51 -15.00
C THR A 304 -4.23 -19.78 -13.76
N THR A 305 -3.05 -20.13 -13.24
CA THR A 305 -2.41 -19.50 -12.09
C THR A 305 -1.14 -18.78 -12.58
N VAL A 306 -0.96 -17.55 -12.14
CA VAL A 306 0.22 -16.73 -12.46
C VAL A 306 1.00 -16.44 -11.19
N GLU A 307 2.33 -16.37 -11.32
CA GLU A 307 3.27 -16.25 -10.21
C GLU A 307 3.80 -14.82 -10.08
N PHE A 308 4.25 -14.44 -8.88
CA PHE A 308 4.79 -13.11 -8.61
C PHE A 308 5.98 -12.74 -9.52
N SER A 309 5.98 -11.50 -10.04
CA SER A 309 7.10 -10.95 -10.82
C SER A 309 7.88 -9.89 -10.04
N TYR A 310 9.00 -10.30 -9.43
CA TYR A 310 9.95 -9.38 -8.79
C TYR A 310 10.51 -8.32 -9.77
N PRO A 311 10.87 -8.67 -11.03
CA PRO A 311 11.33 -7.68 -12.00
C PRO A 311 10.29 -6.62 -12.35
N ASN A 312 9.01 -6.97 -12.47
CA ASN A 312 7.95 -5.99 -12.73
C ASN A 312 7.76 -5.09 -11.50
N GLY A 313 7.84 -5.66 -10.29
CA GLY A 313 7.83 -4.92 -9.03
C GLY A 313 8.91 -3.85 -8.97
N LEU A 314 10.15 -4.20 -9.31
CA LEU A 314 11.27 -3.25 -9.35
C LEU A 314 11.14 -2.14 -10.40
N ARG A 315 10.41 -2.39 -11.49
CA ARG A 315 10.16 -1.38 -12.54
C ARG A 315 8.91 -0.55 -12.28
N GLU A 316 8.16 -0.85 -11.21
CA GLU A 316 6.86 -0.25 -10.92
C GLU A 316 5.88 -0.41 -12.10
N GLU A 317 5.95 -1.56 -12.78
CA GLU A 317 5.10 -1.91 -13.92
C GLU A 317 4.08 -2.99 -13.52
N PRO A 318 3.05 -2.66 -12.72
CA PRO A 318 2.10 -3.67 -12.27
C PRO A 318 1.26 -4.15 -13.43
N ASN A 319 0.94 -5.44 -13.40
CA ASN A 319 -0.04 -6.03 -14.32
C ASN A 319 -1.44 -5.56 -13.94
N LEU A 320 -1.70 -5.41 -12.65
CA LEU A 320 -3.00 -5.08 -12.08
C LEU A 320 -2.89 -3.98 -11.02
N VAL A 321 -3.89 -3.12 -10.99
CA VAL A 321 -4.15 -2.19 -9.89
C VAL A 321 -5.61 -2.40 -9.54
N VAL A 322 -5.92 -2.83 -8.31
CA VAL A 322 -7.27 -3.28 -7.95
C VAL A 322 -7.71 -2.71 -6.62
N PHE A 323 -9.02 -2.72 -6.38
CA PHE A 323 -9.57 -2.53 -5.04
C PHE A 323 -9.88 -3.88 -4.40
N ASN A 324 -9.57 -4.02 -3.11
CA ASN A 324 -9.90 -5.19 -2.29
C ASN A 324 -9.43 -6.53 -2.89
N GLY A 325 -8.19 -6.56 -3.40
CA GLY A 325 -7.45 -7.78 -3.72
C GLY A 325 -7.76 -8.46 -5.05
N SER A 326 -8.79 -8.04 -5.81
CA SER A 326 -9.07 -8.60 -7.15
C SER A 326 -9.84 -7.63 -8.04
N GLU A 327 -9.77 -7.83 -9.36
CA GLU A 327 -10.49 -7.02 -10.36
C GLU A 327 -12.02 -7.00 -10.12
N SER A 328 -12.56 -8.08 -9.55
CA SER A 328 -14.02 -8.25 -9.39
C SER A 328 -14.56 -7.77 -8.04
N ALA A 329 -13.70 -7.48 -7.05
CA ALA A 329 -14.07 -7.41 -5.64
C ALA A 329 -15.18 -6.40 -5.30
N MET A 330 -15.25 -5.31 -6.05
CA MET A 330 -16.21 -4.21 -5.84
C MET A 330 -17.01 -3.88 -7.10
N THR A 331 -17.11 -4.79 -8.07
CA THR A 331 -17.73 -4.52 -9.38
C THR A 331 -19.18 -4.99 -9.43
N ARG A 332 -19.69 -5.35 -10.61
CA ARG A 332 -21.11 -5.65 -10.86
C ARG A 332 -21.67 -6.73 -9.94
N ASP A 333 -20.86 -7.73 -9.61
CA ASP A 333 -21.32 -8.89 -8.83
C ASP A 333 -21.35 -8.59 -7.32
N ARG A 334 -20.57 -7.60 -6.86
CA ARG A 334 -20.45 -7.22 -5.45
C ARG A 334 -20.30 -5.69 -5.26
N PRO A 335 -21.26 -4.88 -5.74
CA PRO A 335 -21.18 -3.43 -5.59
C PRO A 335 -21.46 -3.05 -4.13
N LEU A 336 -20.87 -1.94 -3.70
CA LEU A 336 -21.29 -1.25 -2.48
C LEU A 336 -22.71 -0.70 -2.67
N LYS A 337 -23.43 -0.41 -1.57
CA LYS A 337 -24.86 -0.04 -1.63
C LYS A 337 -25.20 1.10 -0.69
N ALA A 338 -25.88 2.11 -1.20
CA ALA A 338 -26.43 3.18 -0.38
C ALA A 338 -27.83 3.60 -0.86
N ASN A 339 -28.45 4.51 -0.13
CA ASN A 339 -29.73 5.12 -0.48
C ASN A 339 -29.57 6.63 -0.67
N VAL A 340 -30.42 7.20 -1.52
CA VAL A 340 -30.56 8.66 -1.62
C VAL A 340 -30.91 9.21 -0.25
N GLY A 341 -30.17 10.22 0.18
CA GLY A 341 -30.29 10.82 1.50
C GLY A 341 -29.29 10.28 2.52
N GLU A 342 -28.57 9.19 2.27
CA GLU A 342 -27.54 8.69 3.18
C GLU A 342 -26.20 9.42 3.03
N THR A 343 -25.46 9.58 4.13
CA THR A 343 -24.03 9.88 4.12
C THR A 343 -23.20 8.59 4.12
N VAL A 344 -22.20 8.54 3.24
CA VAL A 344 -21.31 7.40 3.08
C VAL A 344 -19.90 7.84 3.41
N ARG A 345 -19.25 7.17 4.37
CA ARG A 345 -17.82 7.29 4.65
C ARG A 345 -17.06 6.13 4.04
N VAL A 346 -15.91 6.42 3.45
CA VAL A 346 -14.97 5.42 2.95
C VAL A 346 -13.65 5.61 3.68
N PHE A 347 -13.21 4.56 4.38
CA PHE A 347 -11.84 4.42 4.86
C PHE A 347 -11.02 3.81 3.72
N PHE A 348 -10.26 4.67 3.04
CA PHE A 348 -9.52 4.32 1.84
C PHE A 348 -8.03 4.19 2.17
N GLY A 349 -7.45 3.02 1.91
CA GLY A 349 -6.01 2.79 2.02
C GLY A 349 -5.38 2.59 0.65
N ASN A 350 -4.13 3.00 0.49
CA ASN A 350 -3.30 2.60 -0.64
C ASN A 350 -2.12 1.78 -0.12
N ALA A 351 -2.21 0.46 -0.26
CA ALA A 351 -1.13 -0.43 0.16
C ALA A 351 0.12 -0.30 -0.72
N GLY A 352 -0.03 0.15 -1.97
CA GLY A 352 1.03 0.11 -2.97
C GLY A 352 1.28 -1.31 -3.49
N PRO A 353 2.55 -1.77 -3.59
CA PRO A 353 3.71 -1.22 -2.88
C PRO A 353 4.33 0.07 -3.46
N ASN A 354 4.01 0.50 -4.69
CA ASN A 354 4.80 1.51 -5.38
C ASN A 354 4.02 2.78 -5.78
N LEU A 355 2.82 2.62 -6.33
CA LEU A 355 2.08 3.68 -7.00
C LEU A 355 1.26 4.51 -6.02
N THR A 356 1.27 5.83 -6.21
CA THR A 356 0.32 6.76 -5.56
C THR A 356 -1.03 6.68 -6.25
N SER A 357 -2.12 6.53 -5.49
CA SER A 357 -3.49 6.57 -6.00
C SER A 357 -3.99 8.00 -6.18
N ALA A 358 -4.65 8.29 -7.30
CA ALA A 358 -5.44 9.51 -7.48
C ALA A 358 -6.92 9.19 -7.24
N PHE A 359 -7.30 8.93 -6.00
CA PHE A 359 -8.61 8.39 -5.66
C PHE A 359 -9.75 9.35 -5.98
N HIS A 360 -10.72 8.89 -6.76
CA HIS A 360 -11.89 9.64 -7.21
C HIS A 360 -13.14 8.76 -7.24
N VAL A 361 -14.30 9.38 -7.04
CA VAL A 361 -15.62 8.73 -7.23
C VAL A 361 -16.41 9.49 -8.29
N ILE A 362 -16.54 8.90 -9.47
CA ILE A 362 -17.23 9.48 -10.62
C ILE A 362 -18.69 9.72 -10.26
N GLY A 363 -19.16 10.93 -10.57
CA GLY A 363 -20.52 11.40 -10.27
C GLY A 363 -20.68 12.03 -8.89
N SER A 364 -19.61 12.12 -8.09
CA SER A 364 -19.64 12.71 -6.75
C SER A 364 -18.45 13.63 -6.49
N ASN A 365 -18.60 14.48 -5.48
CA ASN A 365 -17.48 15.18 -4.82
C ASN A 365 -17.43 14.72 -3.36
N PHE A 366 -16.23 14.72 -2.77
CA PHE A 366 -16.06 14.42 -1.36
C PHE A 366 -16.50 15.61 -0.52
N LYS A 367 -17.60 15.43 0.22
CA LYS A 367 -18.13 16.42 1.17
C LYS A 367 -17.07 16.77 2.21
N ASN A 368 -16.43 15.75 2.78
CA ASN A 368 -15.28 15.89 3.68
C ASN A 368 -14.14 14.99 3.17
N VAL A 369 -12.90 15.46 3.30
CA VAL A 369 -11.68 14.67 3.09
C VAL A 369 -10.76 14.90 4.28
N TYR A 370 -10.49 13.81 5.00
CA TYR A 370 -9.49 13.71 6.06
C TYR A 370 -8.21 13.23 5.38
N ARG A 371 -7.38 14.18 4.96
CA ARG A 371 -6.17 13.91 4.17
C ARG A 371 -5.18 13.15 5.03
N ASP A 372 -4.43 12.24 4.40
CA ASP A 372 -3.31 11.51 5.03
C ASP A 372 -3.70 10.72 6.31
N GLY A 373 -5.00 10.44 6.49
CA GLY A 373 -5.53 9.76 7.67
C GLY A 373 -5.70 10.65 8.91
N ASP A 374 -5.46 11.95 8.80
CA ASP A 374 -5.59 12.94 9.88
C ASP A 374 -7.05 13.22 10.21
N VAL A 375 -7.45 12.86 11.43
CA VAL A 375 -8.82 13.06 11.95
C VAL A 375 -8.93 14.18 12.98
N LEU A 376 -7.83 14.86 13.30
CA LEU A 376 -7.82 16.00 14.22
C LEU A 376 -7.97 17.32 13.48
N SER A 377 -7.35 17.46 12.31
CA SER A 377 -7.48 18.67 11.51
C SER A 377 -8.89 18.81 10.90
N PRO A 378 -9.37 20.05 10.70
CA PRO A 378 -10.59 20.28 9.93
C PRO A 378 -10.51 19.63 8.54
N PRO A 379 -11.52 18.86 8.10
CA PRO A 379 -11.44 18.18 6.82
C PRO A 379 -11.52 19.17 5.65
N GLY A 380 -10.83 18.83 4.57
CA GLY A 380 -11.05 19.48 3.28
C GLY A 380 -12.49 19.26 2.82
N ARG A 381 -13.08 20.22 2.11
CA ARG A 381 -14.49 20.17 1.69
C ARG A 381 -14.65 20.29 0.18
N PHE A 382 -15.60 19.52 -0.37
CA PHE A 382 -15.97 19.50 -1.78
C PHE A 382 -14.81 19.22 -2.74
N ILE A 383 -13.90 18.33 -2.33
CA ILE A 383 -12.74 17.93 -3.13
C ILE A 383 -13.17 16.87 -4.15
N GLN A 384 -12.68 17.00 -5.38
CA GLN A 384 -12.98 16.05 -6.45
C GLN A 384 -12.14 14.77 -6.37
N THR A 385 -10.83 14.90 -6.14
CA THR A 385 -9.84 13.82 -6.19
C THR A 385 -8.81 14.05 -5.11
N VAL A 386 -8.39 12.98 -4.43
CA VAL A 386 -7.37 13.02 -3.37
C VAL A 386 -6.20 12.12 -3.74
N GLY A 387 -4.98 12.63 -3.60
CA GLY A 387 -3.77 11.83 -3.75
C GLY A 387 -3.54 11.00 -2.48
N VAL A 388 -3.28 9.71 -2.62
CA VAL A 388 -3.00 8.79 -1.50
C VAL A 388 -1.69 8.04 -1.81
N PRO A 389 -0.57 8.40 -1.17
CA PRO A 389 0.73 7.73 -1.37
C PRO A 389 0.66 6.23 -1.06
N PRO A 390 1.59 5.41 -1.60
CA PRO A 390 1.73 4.02 -1.14
C PRO A 390 2.09 4.01 0.35
N GLY A 391 1.52 3.08 1.12
CA GLY A 391 1.72 3.04 2.56
C GLY A 391 0.90 4.08 3.34
N ALA A 392 -0.05 4.76 2.70
CA ALA A 392 -0.86 5.82 3.32
C ALA A 392 -2.37 5.61 3.11
N ALA A 393 -3.18 6.34 3.87
CA ALA A 393 -4.63 6.25 3.84
C ALA A 393 -5.29 7.64 3.85
N THR A 394 -6.59 7.68 3.56
CA THR A 394 -7.45 8.85 3.67
C THR A 394 -8.87 8.42 4.03
N ILE A 395 -9.64 9.32 4.62
CA ILE A 395 -11.07 9.11 4.85
C ILE A 395 -11.83 10.14 4.03
N VAL A 396 -12.87 9.69 3.32
CA VAL A 396 -13.76 10.58 2.57
C VAL A 396 -15.21 10.37 2.96
N ASP A 397 -15.95 11.47 3.08
CA ASP A 397 -17.40 11.44 3.26
C ASP A 397 -18.08 11.94 1.98
N MET A 398 -19.18 11.30 1.59
CA MET A 398 -20.03 11.71 0.47
C MET A 398 -21.49 11.77 0.92
N LYS A 399 -22.30 12.64 0.30
CA LYS A 399 -23.75 12.68 0.50
C LYS A 399 -24.43 12.19 -0.76
N MET A 400 -25.21 11.13 -0.65
CA MET A 400 -25.90 10.54 -1.81
C MET A 400 -27.16 11.34 -2.11
N VAL A 401 -27.18 12.07 -3.22
CA VAL A 401 -28.28 13.00 -3.56
C VAL A 401 -29.16 12.52 -4.71
N VAL A 402 -28.61 11.74 -5.63
CA VAL A 402 -29.28 11.22 -6.83
C VAL A 402 -29.05 9.71 -6.90
N PRO A 403 -30.05 8.90 -7.27
CA PRO A 403 -29.87 7.46 -7.41
C PRO A 403 -29.04 7.14 -8.67
N GLY A 404 -28.31 6.03 -8.65
CA GLY A 404 -27.46 5.61 -9.77
C GLY A 404 -26.22 4.85 -9.31
N THR A 405 -25.35 4.53 -10.26
CA THR A 405 -24.07 3.88 -10.00
C THR A 405 -22.96 4.92 -9.98
N TYR A 406 -22.22 4.97 -8.87
CA TYR A 406 -21.06 5.83 -8.69
C TYR A 406 -19.80 4.97 -8.78
N ALA A 407 -18.87 5.33 -9.66
CA ALA A 407 -17.69 4.51 -9.93
C ALA A 407 -16.47 5.03 -9.16
N PHE A 408 -15.90 4.17 -8.32
CA PHE A 408 -14.64 4.38 -7.62
C PHE A 408 -13.52 4.09 -8.61
N VAL A 409 -12.54 4.99 -8.72
CA VAL A 409 -11.40 4.83 -9.63
C VAL A 409 -10.11 5.38 -9.03
N ASP A 410 -9.00 4.84 -9.51
CA ASP A 410 -7.74 5.57 -9.54
C ASP A 410 -7.70 6.44 -10.81
N HIS A 411 -7.68 7.76 -10.64
CA HIS A 411 -7.78 8.71 -11.73
C HIS A 411 -6.46 8.90 -12.52
N ALA A 412 -5.40 8.17 -12.19
CA ALA A 412 -4.39 7.79 -13.18
C ALA A 412 -5.02 6.78 -14.17
N ILE A 413 -5.91 7.31 -15.02
CA ILE A 413 -7.13 6.61 -15.46
C ILE A 413 -6.91 5.32 -16.26
N PHE A 414 -5.75 5.14 -16.90
CA PHE A 414 -5.39 3.86 -17.53
C PHE A 414 -5.33 2.69 -16.52
N ARG A 415 -5.20 2.97 -15.22
CA ARG A 415 -5.27 1.96 -14.15
C ARG A 415 -6.66 1.35 -14.00
N MET A 416 -7.71 2.02 -14.46
CA MET A 416 -9.04 1.40 -14.61
C MET A 416 -8.97 0.17 -15.52
N ASP A 417 -8.19 0.22 -16.59
CA ASP A 417 -7.99 -0.93 -17.48
C ASP A 417 -7.15 -2.05 -16.85
N LYS A 418 -6.41 -1.72 -15.78
CA LYS A 418 -5.71 -2.67 -14.91
C LYS A 418 -6.56 -3.17 -13.73
N GLY A 419 -7.83 -2.77 -13.63
CA GLY A 419 -8.79 -3.25 -12.63
C GLY A 419 -9.13 -2.28 -11.50
N ALA A 420 -8.65 -1.02 -11.54
CA ALA A 420 -8.87 -0.04 -10.47
C ALA A 420 -10.25 0.60 -10.60
N VAL A 421 -11.29 -0.23 -10.50
CA VAL A 421 -12.69 0.15 -10.64
C VAL A 421 -13.54 -0.54 -9.57
N GLY A 422 -14.44 0.20 -8.94
CA GLY A 422 -15.47 -0.33 -8.04
C GLY A 422 -16.76 0.47 -8.18
N PHE A 423 -17.87 -0.08 -7.70
CA PHE A 423 -19.19 0.54 -7.83
C PHE A 423 -19.87 0.72 -6.48
N LEU A 424 -20.52 1.87 -6.33
CA LEU A 424 -21.48 2.15 -5.29
C LEU A 424 -22.84 2.38 -5.93
N ASN A 425 -23.77 1.46 -5.69
CA ASN A 425 -25.13 1.53 -6.20
C ASN A 425 -26.02 2.26 -5.20
N VAL A 426 -26.54 3.41 -5.60
CA VAL A 426 -27.42 4.25 -4.80
C VAL A 426 -28.86 4.08 -5.28
N SER A 427 -29.73 3.61 -4.38
CA SER A 427 -31.16 3.45 -4.67
C SER A 427 -31.99 4.59 -4.07
N GLY A 428 -33.12 4.94 -4.69
CA GLY A 428 -34.03 5.96 -4.14
C GLY A 428 -34.74 6.78 -5.22
N LYS A 429 -35.44 7.82 -4.77
CA LYS A 429 -36.21 8.71 -5.66
C LYS A 429 -35.27 9.62 -6.45
N ALA A 430 -35.49 9.70 -7.77
CA ALA A 430 -34.79 10.65 -8.63
C ALA A 430 -35.07 12.11 -8.21
N LYS A 431 -34.10 12.99 -8.44
CA LYS A 431 -34.18 14.43 -8.19
C LYS A 431 -33.87 15.19 -9.47
N ALA A 432 -34.93 15.48 -10.22
CA ALA A 432 -34.84 16.09 -11.56
C ALA A 432 -34.22 17.50 -11.53
N ASP A 433 -34.39 18.23 -10.43
CA ASP A 433 -33.76 19.54 -10.20
C ASP A 433 -32.23 19.49 -10.09
N ILE A 434 -31.65 18.30 -9.86
CA ILE A 434 -30.20 18.08 -9.75
C ILE A 434 -29.63 17.36 -10.97
N PHE A 435 -30.31 16.30 -11.42
CA PHE A 435 -29.83 15.46 -12.51
C PHE A 435 -31.01 14.96 -13.33
N GLU A 436 -31.16 15.53 -14.52
CA GLU A 436 -32.18 15.15 -15.50
C GLU A 436 -31.63 15.20 -16.92
N SER A 437 -32.27 14.47 -17.81
CA SER A 437 -32.07 14.54 -19.25
C SER A 437 -33.40 14.30 -19.93
N SER A 438 -33.73 15.09 -20.96
CA SER A 438 -34.88 14.81 -21.82
C SER A 438 -34.66 13.59 -22.73
N GLU A 439 -33.41 13.16 -22.87
CA GLU A 439 -33.01 11.99 -23.63
C GLU A 439 -32.67 10.83 -22.70
N HIS A 440 -33.01 9.60 -23.11
CA HIS A 440 -32.62 8.41 -22.39
C HIS A 440 -31.10 8.20 -22.47
N PRO A 441 -30.45 7.72 -21.38
CA PRO A 441 -29.04 7.36 -21.44
C PRO A 441 -28.85 6.21 -22.44
N ASN A 442 -27.95 6.41 -23.40
CA ASN A 442 -27.58 5.37 -24.37
C ASN A 442 -26.56 4.40 -23.77
N PRO A 443 -26.64 3.09 -24.07
CA PRO A 443 -25.62 2.14 -23.66
C PRO A 443 -24.26 2.52 -24.23
N CYS A 444 -23.25 2.64 -23.36
CA CYS A 444 -21.89 2.91 -23.81
C CYS A 444 -21.18 1.58 -24.09
N VAL A 445 -21.26 1.15 -25.35
CA VAL A 445 -20.71 -0.14 -25.80
C VAL A 445 -19.21 -0.22 -25.50
N GLY A 446 -18.81 -1.20 -24.68
CA GLY A 446 -17.42 -1.43 -24.29
C GLY A 446 -16.92 -0.64 -23.08
N CYS A 447 -17.78 0.15 -22.42
CA CYS A 447 -17.36 0.93 -21.25
C CYS A 447 -17.35 0.09 -19.96
N LYS A 448 -16.28 0.23 -19.17
CA LYS A 448 -16.11 -0.42 -17.86
C LYS A 448 -16.75 0.34 -16.69
N LEU A 449 -17.27 1.56 -16.92
CA LEU A 449 -17.72 2.47 -15.85
C LEU A 449 -19.22 2.46 -15.56
N HIS A 450 -20.05 2.21 -16.57
CA HIS A 450 -21.51 2.26 -16.48
C HIS A 450 -22.11 1.13 -17.32
N PRO A 451 -22.11 -0.11 -16.78
CA PRO A 451 -22.66 -1.28 -17.43
C PRO A 451 -24.19 -1.27 -17.55
#